data_AF-A0A2V6E4P4-F1
#
_entry.id   AF-A0A2V6E4P4-F1
#
_cell.length_a   1.000
_cell.length_b   1.000
_cell.length_c   1.000
_cell.angle_alpha   90.00
_cell.angle_beta   90.00
_cell.angle_gamma   90.00
#
_symmetry.space_group_name_H-M   'P 1'
#
loop_
_entity.id
_entity.type
_entity.pdbx_description
1 polymer ?
#
loop_
_entity_poly.entity_id
_entity_poly.type
_entity_poly.pdbx_seq_one_letter_code
_entity_poly.pdbx_strand_id
1 'polypeptide(L)'
;MKLPFSLFLALRYLKPKRTFLSIITLISVLGVMLGVTVLILVISVMTGFDRELRQKVIDFDAHILVTSETTLNNWRELTEKIRAIPRVVATAPYVQGPVIVEHDEQRLAPLIRGIDPEQEEKVVSLQKFVKWGTLDLTSDTTVLGVELARQLNVRVGDKVTVYSPGNLSIVLDRIKKLENATGEEEKKAIEELREVVLPKD
;
A
#
# COMPACT_ATOMS: atom_id res chain seq x y z
N MET A 1 -15.76 29.06 47.27
CA MET A 1 -16.25 30.02 46.25
C MET A 1 -17.77 30.12 46.34
N LYS A 2 -18.32 31.31 46.58
CA LYS A 2 -19.78 31.53 46.54
C LYS A 2 -20.20 31.57 45.06
N LEU A 3 -21.02 30.62 44.63
CA LEU A 3 -21.58 30.64 43.27
C LEU A 3 -22.42 31.92 43.09
N PRO A 4 -22.43 32.53 41.90
CA PRO A 4 -23.31 33.66 41.62
C PRO A 4 -24.76 33.28 41.89
N PHE A 5 -25.53 34.22 42.46
CA PHE A 5 -26.89 33.97 42.97
C PHE A 5 -27.82 33.35 41.92
N SER A 6 -27.72 33.75 40.66
CA SER A 6 -28.49 33.22 39.53
C SER A 6 -28.21 31.75 39.25
N LEU A 7 -26.94 31.32 39.26
CA LEU A 7 -26.54 29.93 39.02
C LEU A 7 -26.97 29.02 40.19
N PHE A 8 -26.86 29.53 41.43
CA PHE A 8 -27.37 28.82 42.62
C PHE A 8 -28.88 28.57 42.52
N LEU A 9 -29.64 29.57 42.09
CA LEU A 9 -31.07 29.44 41.89
C LEU A 9 -31.38 28.42 40.78
N ALA A 10 -30.71 28.52 39.63
CA ALA A 10 -30.89 27.63 38.48
C ALA A 10 -30.63 26.15 38.85
N LEU A 11 -29.51 25.83 39.51
CA LEU A 11 -29.20 24.45 39.93
C LEU A 11 -30.22 23.90 40.93
N ARG A 12 -30.73 24.76 41.84
CA ARG A 12 -31.75 24.37 42.82
C ARG A 12 -33.07 23.99 42.16
N TYR A 13 -33.45 24.66 41.08
CA TYR A 13 -34.65 24.33 40.30
C TYR A 13 -34.42 23.14 39.35
N LEU A 14 -33.17 22.87 38.92
CA LEU A 14 -32.80 21.70 38.12
C LEU A 14 -32.84 20.38 38.91
N LYS A 15 -32.73 20.43 40.25
CA LYS A 15 -32.84 19.27 41.16
C LYS A 15 -34.11 19.35 42.01
N PRO A 16 -35.32 19.21 41.43
CA PRO A 16 -36.57 19.32 42.17
C PRO A 16 -36.75 18.15 43.15
N LYS A 17 -37.15 18.45 44.39
CA LYS A 17 -37.39 17.44 45.45
C LYS A 17 -38.69 16.64 45.29
N ARG A 18 -39.57 17.03 44.35
CA ARG A 18 -40.86 16.38 44.09
C ARG A 18 -40.71 15.40 42.93
N THR A 19 -41.12 14.15 43.14
CA THR A 19 -40.88 13.02 42.22
C THR A 19 -41.37 13.28 40.79
N PHE A 20 -42.58 13.83 40.62
CA PHE A 20 -43.13 14.09 39.28
C PHE A 20 -42.33 15.11 38.46
N LEU A 21 -41.91 16.22 39.08
CA LEU A 21 -41.10 17.23 38.41
C LEU A 21 -39.69 16.72 38.11
N SER A 22 -39.14 15.86 38.98
CA SER A 22 -37.81 15.26 38.79
C SER A 22 -37.76 14.29 37.60
N ILE A 23 -38.85 13.59 37.29
CA ILE A 23 -38.93 12.66 36.15
C ILE A 23 -38.91 13.44 34.83
N ILE A 24 -39.70 14.52 34.73
CA ILE A 24 -39.76 15.34 33.50
C ILE A 24 -38.39 15.95 33.21
N THR A 25 -37.74 16.55 34.21
CA THR A 25 -36.39 17.12 34.04
C THR A 25 -35.36 16.07 33.63
N LEU A 26 -35.46 14.85 34.16
CA LEU A 26 -34.55 13.75 33.81
C LEU A 26 -34.73 13.33 32.35
N ILE A 27 -35.97 13.13 31.89
CA ILE A 27 -36.27 12.73 30.52
C ILE A 27 -35.84 13.83 29.54
N SER A 28 -36.10 15.10 29.84
CA SER A 28 -35.67 16.23 29.00
C SER A 28 -34.15 16.31 28.86
N VAL A 29 -33.40 16.17 29.96
CA VAL A 29 -31.93 16.19 29.93
C VAL A 29 -31.40 14.98 29.16
N LEU A 30 -31.95 13.78 29.38
CA LEU A 30 -31.53 12.59 28.64
C LEU A 30 -31.84 12.69 27.14
N GLY A 31 -32.99 13.24 26.75
CA GLY A 31 -33.34 13.44 25.34
C GLY A 31 -32.34 14.36 24.63
N VAL A 32 -32.03 15.51 25.24
CA VAL A 32 -31.03 16.44 24.69
C VAL A 32 -29.64 15.81 24.69
N MET A 33 -29.25 15.14 25.77
CA MET A 33 -27.95 14.46 25.88
C MET A 33 -27.78 13.40 24.79
N LEU A 34 -28.80 12.55 24.56
CA LEU A 34 -28.77 11.53 23.53
C LEU A 34 -28.73 12.17 22.13
N GLY A 35 -29.53 13.20 21.86
CA GLY A 35 -29.52 13.90 20.57
C GLY A 35 -28.16 14.51 20.24
N VAL A 36 -27.56 15.22 21.20
CA VAL A 36 -26.22 15.81 21.04
C VAL A 36 -25.15 14.74 20.92
N THR A 37 -25.23 13.66 21.69
CA THR A 37 -24.26 12.54 21.62
C THR A 37 -24.26 11.90 20.24
N VAL A 38 -25.45 11.62 19.69
CA VAL A 38 -25.58 11.04 18.34
C VAL A 38 -24.99 11.99 17.28
N LEU A 39 -25.29 13.30 17.38
CA LEU A 39 -24.74 14.28 16.44
C LEU A 39 -23.21 14.34 16.50
N ILE A 40 -22.62 14.37 17.70
CA ILE A 40 -21.17 14.36 17.90
C ILE A 40 -20.55 13.07 17.34
N LEU A 41 -21.18 11.91 17.59
CA LEU A 41 -20.70 10.63 17.05
C LEU A 41 -20.65 10.63 15.53
N VAL A 42 -21.71 11.10 14.87
CA VAL A 42 -21.76 11.16 13.39
C VAL A 42 -20.67 12.08 12.85
N ILE A 43 -20.52 13.28 13.42
CA ILE A 43 -19.48 14.23 12.98
C ILE A 43 -18.09 13.63 13.22
N SER A 44 -17.87 12.96 14.36
CA SER A 44 -16.58 12.33 14.69
C SER A 44 -16.24 11.20 13.72
N VAL A 45 -17.20 10.36 13.36
CA VAL A 45 -17.00 9.26 12.41
C VAL A 45 -16.72 9.82 11.02
N MET A 46 -17.54 10.78 10.54
CA MET A 46 -17.35 11.39 9.22
C MET A 46 -15.99 12.07 9.10
N THR A 47 -15.60 12.84 10.12
CA THR A 47 -14.32 13.57 10.13
C THR A 47 -13.13 12.61 10.22
N GLY A 48 -13.23 11.57 11.06
CA GLY A 48 -12.18 10.56 11.19
C GLY A 48 -11.99 9.77 9.89
N PHE A 49 -13.09 9.37 9.26
CA PHE A 49 -13.07 8.62 8.01
C PHE A 49 -12.56 9.46 6.83
N ASP A 50 -12.99 10.72 6.70
CA ASP A 50 -12.49 11.64 5.66
C ASP A 50 -10.97 11.79 5.74
N ARG A 51 -10.44 12.00 6.95
CA ARG A 51 -9.00 12.10 7.18
C ARG A 51 -8.26 10.82 6.80
N GLU A 52 -8.79 9.67 7.22
CA GLU A 52 -8.18 8.36 6.95
C GLU A 52 -8.19 8.02 5.45
N LEU A 53 -9.31 8.26 4.77
CA LEU A 53 -9.42 8.09 3.33
C LEU A 53 -8.47 9.02 2.58
N ARG A 54 -8.47 10.31 2.92
CA ARG A 54 -7.62 11.30 2.26
C ARG A 54 -6.15 10.94 2.38
N GLN A 55 -5.71 10.56 3.57
CA GLN A 55 -4.32 10.19 3.83
C GLN A 55 -3.93 8.90 3.07
N LYS A 56 -4.81 7.89 3.03
CA LYS A 56 -4.51 6.63 2.33
C LYS A 56 -4.58 6.73 0.81
N VAL A 57 -5.46 7.57 0.26
CA VAL A 57 -5.66 7.69 -1.18
C VAL A 57 -4.65 8.65 -1.82
N ILE A 58 -4.30 9.76 -1.15
CA ILE A 58 -3.45 10.81 -1.76
C ILE A 58 -1.96 10.55 -1.54
N ASP A 59 -1.56 9.98 -0.39
CA ASP A 59 -0.13 9.89 -0.03
C ASP A 59 0.53 8.57 -0.45
N PHE A 60 -0.23 7.61 -1.00
CA PHE A 60 0.28 6.25 -1.24
C PHE A 60 0.74 5.99 -2.68
N ASP A 61 0.37 6.84 -3.65
CA ASP A 61 0.71 6.62 -5.05
C ASP A 61 1.23 7.90 -5.73
N ALA A 62 1.96 7.71 -6.83
CA ALA A 62 2.42 8.83 -7.63
C ALA A 62 1.21 9.55 -8.25
N HIS A 63 1.21 10.89 -8.20
CA HIS A 63 0.12 11.71 -8.76
C HIS A 63 -0.12 11.46 -10.25
N ILE A 64 0.91 11.04 -10.99
CA ILE A 64 0.85 10.73 -12.42
C ILE A 64 1.70 9.49 -12.66
N LEU A 65 1.09 8.48 -13.29
CA LEU A 65 1.78 7.29 -13.78
C LEU A 65 1.86 7.35 -15.30
N VAL A 66 3.06 7.13 -15.83
CA VAL A 66 3.31 7.04 -17.27
C VAL A 66 3.59 5.57 -17.59
N THR A 67 2.62 4.89 -18.18
CA THR A 67 2.70 3.47 -18.53
C THR A 67 2.63 3.28 -20.04
N SER A 68 3.16 2.14 -20.49
CA SER A 68 3.02 1.67 -21.87
C SER A 68 2.63 0.20 -21.82
N GLU A 69 1.96 -0.29 -22.87
CA GLU A 69 1.63 -1.72 -23.02
C GLU A 69 2.89 -2.59 -23.20
N THR A 70 4.01 -1.98 -23.60
CA THR A 70 5.30 -2.64 -23.83
C THR A 70 6.41 -1.96 -23.04
N THR A 71 7.57 -2.62 -22.94
CA THR A 71 8.73 -2.07 -22.24
C THR A 71 9.15 -0.72 -22.83
N LEU A 72 9.22 0.30 -21.99
CA LEU A 72 9.69 1.64 -22.36
C LEU A 72 11.22 1.65 -22.54
N ASN A 73 11.68 1.46 -23.78
CA ASN A 73 13.13 1.42 -24.07
C ASN A 73 13.84 2.76 -23.80
N ASN A 74 13.20 3.90 -24.14
CA ASN A 74 13.80 5.24 -24.00
C ASN A 74 13.33 5.98 -22.73
N TRP A 75 13.16 5.25 -21.62
CA TRP A 75 12.64 5.81 -20.38
C TRP A 75 13.52 6.91 -19.79
N ARG A 76 14.85 6.85 -19.96
CA ARG A 76 15.79 7.87 -19.44
C ARG A 76 15.58 9.24 -20.07
N GLU A 77 15.53 9.30 -21.40
CA GLU A 77 15.28 10.54 -22.14
C GLU A 77 13.89 11.12 -21.84
N LEU A 78 12.89 10.24 -21.73
CA LEU A 78 11.54 10.63 -21.36
C LEU A 78 11.49 11.23 -19.95
N THR A 79 12.23 10.64 -19.00
CA THR A 79 12.31 11.12 -17.62
C THR A 79 12.88 12.53 -17.55
N GLU A 80 13.93 12.82 -18.32
CA GLU A 80 14.51 14.17 -18.38
C GLU A 80 13.55 15.18 -19.02
N LYS A 81 12.85 14.79 -20.10
CA LYS A 81 11.82 15.64 -20.72
C LYS A 81 10.68 15.97 -19.76
N ILE A 82 10.22 14.99 -18.97
CA ILE A 82 9.15 15.19 -17.98
C ILE A 82 9.64 16.07 -16.83
N ARG A 83 10.87 15.85 -16.35
CA ARG A 83 11.47 16.65 -15.27
C ARG A 83 11.65 18.12 -15.67
N ALA A 84 11.82 18.42 -16.96
CA ALA A 84 11.91 19.78 -17.47
C ALA A 84 10.57 20.55 -17.48
N ILE A 85 9.43 19.87 -17.26
CA ILE A 85 8.11 20.50 -17.25
C ILE A 85 7.92 21.30 -15.94
N PRO A 86 7.50 22.58 -16.02
CA PRO A 86 7.19 23.36 -14.82
C PRO A 86 6.13 22.66 -13.96
N ARG A 87 6.35 22.63 -12.64
CA ARG A 87 5.50 21.98 -11.61
C ARG A 87 5.75 20.48 -11.39
N VAL A 88 6.63 19.82 -12.14
CA VAL A 88 7.07 18.46 -11.82
C VAL A 88 8.12 18.52 -10.71
N VAL A 89 7.81 17.93 -9.55
CA VAL A 89 8.70 17.95 -8.37
C VAL A 89 9.81 16.89 -8.49
N ALA A 90 9.43 15.68 -8.87
CA ALA A 90 10.34 14.55 -9.01
C ALA A 90 9.74 13.51 -9.97
N THR A 91 10.61 12.62 -10.44
CA THR A 91 10.29 11.49 -11.32
C THR A 91 11.07 10.29 -10.83
N ALA A 92 10.45 9.11 -10.86
CA ALA A 92 11.06 7.84 -10.48
C ALA A 92 10.68 6.75 -11.50
N PRO A 93 11.64 6.01 -12.05
CA PRO A 93 11.36 4.87 -12.90
C PRO A 93 10.92 3.68 -12.05
N TYR A 94 9.98 2.88 -12.56
CA TYR A 94 9.59 1.63 -11.94
C TYR A 94 9.33 0.56 -13.01
N VAL A 95 9.48 -0.70 -12.61
CA VAL A 95 9.07 -1.88 -13.38
C VAL A 95 8.15 -2.71 -12.50
N GLN A 96 7.04 -3.19 -13.04
CA GLN A 96 6.08 -3.99 -12.29
C GLN A 96 5.65 -5.22 -13.09
N GLY A 97 5.53 -6.36 -12.41
CA GLY A 97 5.09 -7.60 -13.03
C GLY A 97 4.54 -8.60 -12.02
N PRO A 98 3.69 -9.55 -12.44
CA PRO A 98 3.26 -10.65 -11.58
C PRO A 98 4.43 -11.57 -11.27
N VAL A 99 4.52 -12.02 -10.02
CA VAL A 99 5.47 -13.04 -9.55
C VAL A 99 4.75 -14.04 -8.68
N ILE A 100 5.35 -15.21 -8.49
CA ILE A 100 4.95 -16.17 -7.45
C ILE A 100 5.99 -16.09 -6.35
N VAL A 101 5.58 -15.81 -5.12
CA VAL A 101 6.43 -15.79 -3.94
C VAL A 101 6.12 -17.03 -3.10
N GLU A 102 7.16 -17.74 -2.69
CA GLU A 102 7.07 -18.97 -1.89
C GLU A 102 7.91 -18.86 -0.61
N HIS A 103 7.33 -19.31 0.49
CA HIS A 103 7.99 -19.50 1.78
C HIS A 103 7.30 -20.64 2.55
N ASP A 104 8.06 -21.62 3.06
CA ASP A 104 7.56 -22.76 3.85
C ASP A 104 6.25 -23.38 3.30
N GLU A 105 6.27 -23.78 2.03
CA GLU A 105 5.14 -24.37 1.29
C GLU A 105 3.93 -23.44 1.00
N GLN A 106 3.94 -22.21 1.52
CA GLN A 106 2.94 -21.20 1.19
C GLN A 106 3.33 -20.46 -0.08
N ARG A 107 2.43 -20.41 -1.06
CA ARG A 107 2.63 -19.75 -2.36
C ARG A 107 1.58 -18.69 -2.59
N LEU A 108 2.02 -17.49 -2.93
CA LEU A 108 1.15 -16.37 -3.30
C LEU A 108 1.64 -15.77 -4.62
N ALA A 109 0.73 -15.15 -5.37
CA ALA A 109 1.06 -14.53 -6.65
C ALA A 109 0.90 -13.00 -6.63
N PRO A 110 1.75 -12.25 -5.90
CA PRO A 110 1.69 -10.79 -5.86
C PRO A 110 2.27 -10.14 -7.11
N LEU A 111 2.09 -8.82 -7.24
CA LEU A 111 2.83 -7.99 -8.18
C LEU A 111 4.12 -7.53 -7.50
N ILE A 112 5.28 -7.82 -8.11
CA ILE A 112 6.56 -7.23 -7.69
C ILE A 112 6.73 -5.88 -8.36
N ARG A 113 7.28 -4.91 -7.63
CA ARG A 113 7.64 -3.60 -8.16
C ARG A 113 9.14 -3.37 -7.93
N GLY A 114 9.90 -3.29 -9.01
CA GLY A 114 11.29 -2.82 -9.01
C GLY A 114 11.32 -1.30 -9.06
N ILE A 115 12.05 -0.68 -8.14
CA ILE A 115 12.19 0.77 -8.00
C ILE A 115 13.65 1.15 -7.78
N ASP A 116 13.99 2.40 -8.09
CA ASP A 116 15.20 3.04 -7.61
C ASP A 116 14.89 3.75 -6.28
N PRO A 117 15.40 3.29 -5.13
CA PRO A 117 15.06 3.83 -3.81
C PRO A 117 15.34 5.34 -3.66
N GLU A 118 16.42 5.83 -4.28
CA GLU A 118 16.83 7.23 -4.14
C GLU A 118 15.93 8.17 -4.94
N GLN A 119 15.41 7.69 -6.08
CA GLN A 119 14.50 8.45 -6.92
C GLN A 119 13.06 8.34 -6.42
N GLU A 120 12.64 7.15 -5.99
CA GLU A 120 11.29 6.89 -5.50
C GLU A 120 11.01 7.68 -4.21
N GLU A 121 11.97 7.81 -3.29
CA GLU A 121 11.78 8.60 -2.05
C GLU A 121 11.44 10.08 -2.32
N LYS A 122 11.86 10.62 -3.48
CA LYS A 122 11.54 11.99 -3.90
C LYS A 122 10.11 12.12 -4.43
N VAL A 123 9.49 11.02 -4.85
CA VAL A 123 8.12 10.97 -5.39
C VAL A 123 7.14 10.53 -4.30
N VAL A 124 7.44 9.42 -3.63
CA VAL A 124 6.65 8.82 -2.55
C VAL A 124 7.58 8.55 -1.37
N SER A 125 7.24 9.08 -0.18
CA SER A 125 8.03 8.85 1.04
C SER A 125 7.86 7.41 1.57
N LEU A 126 8.47 6.42 0.91
CA LEU A 126 8.35 5.00 1.25
C LEU A 126 8.83 4.69 2.66
N GLN A 127 9.85 5.41 3.14
CA GLN A 127 10.39 5.22 4.50
C GLN A 127 9.33 5.40 5.60
N LYS A 128 8.33 6.27 5.40
CA LYS A 128 7.25 6.49 6.37
C LYS A 128 6.33 5.28 6.55
N PHE A 129 6.29 4.41 5.55
CA PHE A 129 5.44 3.22 5.54
C PHE A 129 6.15 1.96 6.03
N VAL A 130 7.48 1.99 6.16
CA VAL A 130 8.25 0.87 6.72
C VAL A 130 7.94 0.71 8.21
N LYS A 131 7.41 -0.46 8.59
CA LYS A 131 7.07 -0.79 9.99
C LYS A 131 8.20 -1.52 10.72
N TRP A 132 8.91 -2.39 10.01
CA TRP A 132 10.01 -3.19 10.53
C TRP A 132 11.11 -3.31 9.48
N GLY A 133 12.36 -3.38 9.93
CA GLY A 133 13.53 -3.43 9.05
C GLY A 133 13.92 -2.05 8.51
N THR A 134 14.80 -2.06 7.51
CA THR A 134 15.32 -0.87 6.82
C THR A 134 15.02 -0.96 5.34
N LEU A 135 14.71 0.18 4.70
CA LEU A 135 14.56 0.25 3.25
C LEU A 135 15.95 0.26 2.61
N ASP A 136 16.58 -0.91 2.55
CA ASP A 136 17.84 -1.12 1.83
C ASP A 136 17.61 -2.18 0.75
N LEU A 137 17.62 -1.74 -0.51
CA LEU A 137 17.40 -2.55 -1.71
C LEU A 137 18.68 -2.65 -2.56
N THR A 138 19.86 -2.48 -1.94
CA THR A 138 21.14 -2.54 -2.65
C THR A 138 21.60 -3.96 -3.03
N SER A 139 20.94 -5.01 -2.50
CA SER A 139 21.31 -6.43 -2.70
C SER A 139 20.07 -7.31 -2.96
N ASP A 140 20.16 -8.64 -2.80
CA ASP A 140 19.04 -9.61 -2.93
C ASP A 140 17.97 -9.46 -1.82
N THR A 141 17.80 -8.25 -1.30
CA THR A 141 16.81 -7.87 -0.31
C THR A 141 15.51 -7.46 -0.99
N THR A 142 14.39 -7.75 -0.35
CA THR A 142 13.07 -7.37 -0.83
C THR A 142 12.24 -6.87 0.33
N VAL A 143 11.37 -5.91 0.04
CA VAL A 143 10.39 -5.39 0.99
C VAL A 143 9.04 -6.00 0.68
N LEU A 144 8.41 -6.56 1.70
CA LEU A 144 7.10 -7.20 1.60
C LEU A 144 6.06 -6.34 2.30
N GLY A 145 4.89 -6.22 1.69
CA GLY A 145 3.73 -5.61 2.35
C GLY A 145 3.37 -6.41 3.61
N VAL A 146 2.94 -5.73 4.68
CA VAL A 146 2.68 -6.39 5.98
C VAL A 146 1.70 -7.54 5.88
N GLU A 147 0.69 -7.42 5.01
CA GLU A 147 -0.32 -8.46 4.82
C GLU A 147 0.26 -9.66 4.05
N LEU A 148 1.09 -9.41 3.03
CA LEU A 148 1.78 -10.46 2.29
C LEU A 148 2.76 -11.21 3.20
N ALA A 149 3.51 -10.47 4.03
CA ALA A 149 4.40 -11.05 5.02
C ALA A 149 3.65 -11.91 6.05
N ARG A 150 2.48 -11.44 6.51
CA ARG A 150 1.60 -12.18 7.42
C ARG A 150 1.04 -13.46 6.80
N GLN A 151 0.64 -13.40 5.53
CA GLN A 151 0.08 -14.55 4.81
C GLN A 151 1.12 -15.62 4.49
N LEU A 152 2.38 -15.23 4.25
CA LEU A 152 3.53 -16.13 4.05
C LEU A 152 4.22 -16.53 5.36
N ASN A 153 3.76 -15.98 6.49
CA ASN A 153 4.35 -16.16 7.81
C ASN A 153 5.86 -15.85 7.87
N VAL A 154 6.30 -14.80 7.17
CA VAL A 154 7.71 -14.37 7.11
C VAL A 154 7.99 -13.20 8.03
N ARG A 155 9.24 -13.13 8.51
CA ARG A 155 9.79 -12.04 9.32
C ARG A 155 11.03 -11.45 8.63
N VAL A 156 11.45 -10.29 9.13
CA VAL A 156 12.68 -9.64 8.66
C VAL A 156 13.86 -10.57 8.93
N GLY A 157 14.57 -10.96 7.87
CA GLY A 157 15.70 -11.90 7.92
C GLY A 157 15.41 -13.27 7.31
N ASP A 158 14.14 -13.60 7.07
CA ASP A 158 13.77 -14.86 6.42
C ASP A 158 14.02 -14.79 4.91
N LYS A 159 14.31 -15.94 4.29
CA LYS A 159 14.56 -16.05 2.85
C LYS A 159 13.28 -16.44 2.12
N VAL A 160 12.90 -15.66 1.12
CA VAL A 160 11.75 -15.95 0.25
C VAL A 160 12.21 -16.26 -1.16
N THR A 161 11.55 -17.21 -1.81
CA THR A 161 11.83 -17.54 -3.21
C THR A 161 10.82 -16.83 -4.10
N VAL A 162 11.30 -16.11 -5.12
CA VAL A 162 10.46 -15.39 -6.06
C VAL A 162 10.63 -15.98 -7.45
N TYR A 163 9.53 -16.40 -8.06
CA TYR A 163 9.47 -16.92 -9.42
C TYR A 163 8.78 -15.89 -10.31
N SER A 164 9.38 -15.55 -11.47
CA SER A 164 8.74 -14.70 -12.47
C SER A 164 8.04 -15.55 -13.53
N PRO A 165 6.69 -15.61 -13.57
CA PRO A 165 5.95 -16.26 -14.64
C PRO A 165 6.04 -15.51 -15.98
N GLY A 166 6.61 -14.29 -16.01
CA GLY A 166 6.75 -13.50 -17.24
C GLY A 166 7.58 -14.20 -18.32
N ASN A 167 8.50 -15.10 -17.93
CA ASN A 167 9.27 -15.90 -18.88
C ASN A 167 8.64 -17.28 -19.15
N LEU A 168 7.57 -17.67 -18.47
CA LEU A 168 6.99 -19.00 -18.63
C LEU A 168 6.44 -19.21 -20.05
N SER A 169 5.80 -18.21 -20.65
CA SER A 169 5.37 -18.28 -22.06
C SER A 169 6.56 -18.39 -23.02
N ILE A 170 7.63 -17.61 -22.79
CA ILE A 170 8.87 -17.67 -23.58
C ILE A 170 9.55 -19.04 -23.45
N VAL A 171 9.58 -19.60 -22.23
CA VAL A 171 10.16 -20.91 -21.94
C VAL A 171 9.30 -22.01 -22.58
N LEU A 172 7.97 -21.95 -22.47
CA LEU A 172 7.06 -22.91 -23.10
C LEU A 172 7.12 -22.86 -24.63
N ASP A 173 7.17 -21.67 -25.24
CA ASP A 173 7.33 -21.50 -26.69
C ASP A 173 8.68 -22.04 -27.17
N ARG A 174 9.75 -21.85 -26.39
CA ARG A 174 11.07 -22.40 -26.68
C ARG A 174 11.14 -23.92 -26.49
N ILE A 175 10.47 -24.49 -25.47
CA ILE A 175 10.32 -25.94 -25.30
C ILE A 175 9.55 -26.54 -26.48
N LYS A 176 8.48 -25.89 -26.94
CA LYS A 176 7.73 -26.31 -28.11
C LYS A 176 8.55 -26.24 -29.40
N LYS A 177 9.45 -25.25 -29.52
CA LYS A 177 10.43 -25.19 -30.62
C LYS A 177 11.48 -26.31 -30.53
N LEU A 178 11.93 -26.66 -29.32
CA LEU A 178 12.82 -27.80 -29.09
C LEU A 178 12.19 -29.13 -29.50
N GLU A 179 10.93 -29.35 -29.14
CA GLU A 179 10.19 -30.58 -29.44
C GLU A 179 10.04 -30.80 -30.97
N ASN A 180 10.17 -29.74 -31.76
CA ASN A 180 10.11 -29.77 -33.22
C ASN A 180 11.49 -29.66 -33.91
N ALA A 181 12.57 -29.45 -33.16
CA ALA A 181 13.93 -29.30 -33.70
C ALA A 181 14.64 -30.66 -33.74
N THR A 182 15.45 -30.90 -34.78
CA THR A 182 16.26 -32.13 -34.90
C THR A 182 17.74 -31.80 -35.13
N GLY A 183 18.63 -32.41 -34.35
CA GLY A 183 20.08 -32.34 -34.58
C GLY A 183 20.77 -31.08 -34.03
N GLU A 184 21.40 -30.27 -34.88
CA GLU A 184 22.17 -29.08 -34.44
C GLU A 184 21.29 -27.96 -33.87
N GLU A 185 20.03 -27.83 -34.33
CA GLU A 185 19.08 -26.84 -33.84
C GLU A 185 18.61 -27.12 -32.41
N GLU A 186 18.55 -28.40 -32.02
CA GLU A 186 18.16 -28.85 -30.68
C GLU A 186 19.21 -28.44 -29.64
N LYS A 187 20.51 -28.62 -29.94
CA LYS A 187 21.60 -28.21 -29.05
C LYS A 187 21.61 -26.70 -28.83
N LYS A 188 21.41 -25.92 -29.89
CA LYS A 188 21.39 -24.45 -29.81
C LYS A 188 20.20 -23.93 -29.02
N ALA A 189 19.02 -24.53 -29.21
CA ALA A 189 17.84 -24.17 -28.46
C ALA A 189 17.89 -24.62 -26.98
N ILE A 190 18.62 -25.70 -26.64
CA ILE A 190 18.91 -26.09 -25.25
C ILE A 190 19.83 -25.06 -24.57
N GLU A 191 20.87 -24.59 -25.27
CA GLU A 191 21.80 -23.57 -24.77
C GLU A 191 21.05 -22.24 -24.49
N GLU A 192 20.20 -21.81 -25.41
CA GLU A 192 19.40 -20.58 -25.26
C GLU A 192 18.33 -20.68 -24.16
N LEU A 193 17.75 -21.87 -23.94
CA LEU A 193 16.83 -22.10 -22.82
C LEU A 193 17.56 -22.06 -21.47
N ARG A 194 18.80 -22.53 -21.43
CA ARG A 194 19.62 -22.50 -20.22
C ARG A 194 19.94 -21.08 -19.79
N GLU A 195 20.21 -20.16 -20.73
CA GLU A 195 20.45 -18.74 -20.42
C GLU A 195 19.20 -18.01 -19.90
N VAL A 196 18.00 -18.38 -20.37
CA VAL A 196 16.74 -17.75 -19.93
C VAL A 196 16.30 -18.22 -18.55
N VAL A 197 16.60 -19.47 -18.19
CA VAL A 197 16.22 -20.08 -16.89
C VAL A 197 17.28 -19.82 -15.81
N LEU A 198 18.55 -19.77 -16.19
CA LEU A 198 19.69 -19.50 -15.31
C LEU A 198 20.62 -18.51 -16.02
N PRO A 199 20.38 -17.19 -15.90
CA PRO A 199 21.36 -16.23 -16.38
C PRO A 199 22.67 -16.49 -15.62
N LYS A 200 23.74 -16.78 -16.37
CA LYS A 200 25.08 -16.75 -15.79
C LYS A 200 25.43 -15.29 -15.54
N ASP A 201 25.63 -14.98 -14.25
CA ASP A 201 26.19 -13.77 -13.65
C ASP A 201 26.03 -12.45 -14.44
#